data_AF-A0A931HJB5-F1
#
_entry.id   AF-A0A931HJB5-F1
#
_cell.length_a   1.000
_cell.length_b   1.000
_cell.length_c   1.000
_cell.angle_alpha   90.00
_cell.angle_beta   90.00
_cell.angle_gamma   90.00
#
_symmetry.space_group_name_H-M   'P 1'
#
loop_
_entity.id
_entity.type
_entity.pdbx_description
1 polymer ?
#
loop_
_entity_poly.entity_id
_entity_poly.type
_entity_poly.pdbx_seq_one_letter_code
_entity_poly.pdbx_strand_id
1 'polypeptide(L)'
;MAKDVRGNWDLHQSNGFTLHVQVADEDPNGSFTGRANIHGKAGFTQFRDTRATDDEFTFLMGRGRYTGRFDFQGRLTGTTFDTAHPQSQATWFADKLFGSL
;
A
#
# COMPACT_ATOMS: atom_id res chain seq x y z
N MET A 1 -5.55 1.71 -17.50
CA MET A 1 -6.49 2.38 -16.58
C MET A 1 -6.03 2.04 -15.18
N ALA A 2 -5.98 2.99 -14.25
CA ALA A 2 -5.50 2.70 -12.88
C ALA A 2 -6.40 1.67 -12.17
N LYS A 3 -5.82 0.89 -11.26
CA LYS A 3 -6.58 -0.02 -10.39
C LYS A 3 -7.28 0.77 -9.29
N ASP A 4 -8.55 0.44 -9.01
CA ASP A 4 -9.29 1.12 -7.94
C ASP A 4 -8.80 0.68 -6.56
N VAL A 5 -7.94 1.49 -5.94
CA VAL A 5 -7.35 1.19 -4.63
C VAL A 5 -8.16 1.73 -3.45
N ARG A 6 -9.30 2.37 -3.70
CA ARG A 6 -10.12 3.05 -2.69
C ARG A 6 -10.74 2.09 -1.68
N GLY A 7 -11.15 2.63 -0.54
CA GLY A 7 -11.80 1.91 0.55
C GLY A 7 -10.83 1.44 1.64
N ASN A 8 -11.30 0.51 2.46
CA ASN A 8 -10.56 -0.03 3.59
C ASN A 8 -10.17 -1.48 3.31
N TRP A 9 -8.91 -1.82 3.55
CA TRP A 9 -8.35 -3.15 3.30
C TRP A 9 -7.09 -3.35 4.14
N ASP A 10 -6.68 -4.61 4.30
CA ASP A 10 -5.58 -4.99 5.16
C ASP A 10 -4.36 -5.43 4.33
N LEU A 11 -3.19 -5.03 4.81
CA LEU A 11 -1.90 -5.38 4.23
C LEU A 11 -1.11 -6.16 5.27
N HIS A 12 -0.75 -7.40 4.94
CA HIS A 12 0.01 -8.29 5.81
C HIS A 12 1.47 -8.33 5.40
N GLN A 13 2.36 -8.00 6.34
CA GLN A 13 3.80 -8.03 6.14
C GLN A 13 4.41 -9.33 6.66
N SER A 14 5.47 -9.80 6.01
CA SER A 14 6.18 -11.04 6.35
C SER A 14 6.85 -11.02 7.73
N ASN A 15 7.07 -9.83 8.29
CA ASN A 15 7.62 -9.60 9.63
C ASN A 15 6.54 -9.58 10.73
N GLY A 16 5.29 -9.94 10.41
CA GLY A 16 4.19 -10.09 11.37
C GLY A 16 3.38 -8.81 11.63
N PHE A 17 3.71 -7.69 10.98
CA PHE A 17 2.88 -6.49 11.05
C PHE A 17 1.72 -6.55 10.06
N THR A 18 0.56 -6.06 10.48
CA THR A 18 -0.59 -5.80 9.60
C THR A 18 -0.84 -4.30 9.56
N LEU A 19 -1.05 -3.75 8.37
CA LEU A 19 -1.50 -2.37 8.18
C LEU A 19 -2.96 -2.36 7.76
N HIS A 20 -3.77 -1.64 8.51
CA HIS A 20 -5.16 -1.33 8.18
C HIS A 20 -5.18 -0.08 7.30
N VAL A 21 -5.26 -0.27 5.99
CA VAL A 21 -5.17 0.78 4.98
C VAL A 21 -6.55 1.39 4.74
N GLN A 22 -6.58 2.71 4.64
CA GLN A 22 -7.77 3.50 4.30
C GLN A 22 -7.41 4.48 3.18
N VAL A 23 -7.94 4.25 1.99
CA VAL A 23 -7.78 5.15 0.83
C VAL A 23 -9.11 5.85 0.60
N ALA A 24 -9.12 7.17 0.79
CA ALA A 24 -10.34 7.97 0.70
C ALA A 24 -10.66 8.35 -0.76
N ASP A 25 -9.63 8.73 -1.51
CA ASP A 25 -9.79 9.21 -2.88
C ASP A 25 -8.59 8.85 -3.74
N GLU A 26 -8.84 8.71 -5.04
CA GLU A 26 -7.86 8.41 -6.08
C GLU A 26 -8.12 9.30 -7.29
N ASP A 27 -7.09 10.04 -7.67
CA ASP A 27 -7.10 10.94 -8.82
C ASP A 27 -6.98 10.15 -10.14
N PRO A 28 -7.52 10.67 -11.25
CA PRO A 28 -7.39 10.05 -12.58
C PRO A 28 -5.94 9.85 -13.06
N ASN A 29 -4.96 10.52 -12.43
CA ASN A 29 -3.54 10.38 -12.74
C ASN A 29 -2.84 9.23 -11.97
N GLY A 30 -3.59 8.51 -11.12
CA GLY A 30 -3.12 7.44 -10.26
C GLY A 30 -2.58 7.88 -8.91
N SER A 31 -2.58 9.17 -8.59
CA SER A 31 -2.28 9.63 -7.23
C SER A 31 -3.45 9.30 -6.31
N PHE A 32 -3.20 8.98 -5.04
CA PHE A 32 -4.29 8.71 -4.09
C PHE A 32 -4.00 9.30 -2.72
N THR A 33 -5.05 9.65 -1.98
CA THR A 33 -4.92 10.10 -0.59
C THR A 33 -5.38 8.99 0.34
N GLY A 34 -4.48 8.54 1.21
CA GLY A 34 -4.76 7.49 2.16
C GLY A 34 -3.95 7.59 3.44
N ARG A 35 -4.31 6.74 4.38
CA ARG A 35 -3.65 6.58 5.68
C ARG A 35 -3.72 5.12 6.10
N ALA A 36 -2.78 4.69 6.93
CA ALA A 36 -2.84 3.37 7.55
C ALA A 36 -2.70 3.44 9.06
N ASN A 37 -3.36 2.51 9.74
CA ASN A 37 -3.06 2.18 11.13
C ASN A 37 -2.24 0.89 11.17
N ILE A 38 -1.16 0.89 11.95
CA ILE A 38 -0.37 -0.33 12.17
C ILE A 38 -1.04 -1.11 13.30
N HIS A 39 -1.34 -2.38 13.08
CA HIS A 39 -1.96 -3.24 14.08
C HIS A 39 -1.20 -3.19 15.40
N GLY A 40 -1.93 -2.96 16.49
CA GLY A 40 -1.35 -2.82 17.84
C GLY A 40 -0.67 -1.47 18.13
N LYS A 41 -0.70 -0.50 17.21
CA LYS A 41 -0.24 0.88 17.46
C LYS A 41 -1.40 1.86 17.40
N ALA A 42 -1.39 2.83 18.32
CA ALA A 42 -2.37 3.91 18.32
C ALA A 42 -2.06 4.93 17.21
N GLY A 43 -3.11 5.39 16.53
CA GLY A 43 -3.03 6.49 15.56
C GLY A 43 -2.88 6.05 14.11
N PHE A 44 -3.20 6.97 13.20
CA PHE A 44 -3.06 6.76 11.77
C PHE A 44 -1.81 7.49 11.26
N THR A 45 -1.10 6.84 10.34
CA THR A 45 -0.01 7.47 9.59
C THR A 45 -0.52 7.80 8.19
N GLN A 46 -0.41 9.06 7.80
CA GLN A 46 -0.75 9.47 6.43
C GLN A 46 0.29 8.96 5.44
N PHE A 47 -0.18 8.58 4.26
CA PHE A 47 0.68 8.25 3.14
C PHE A 47 1.26 9.50 2.50
N ARG A 48 2.41 9.33 1.86
CA ARG A 48 3.10 10.34 1.05
C ARG A 48 3.59 9.68 -0.24
N ASP A 49 3.87 10.48 -1.27
CA ASP A 49 4.40 9.97 -2.56
C ASP A 49 3.63 8.73 -3.06
N THR A 50 2.30 8.88 -3.11
CA THR A 50 1.34 7.83 -3.43
C THR A 50 1.14 7.74 -4.93
N ARG A 51 1.17 6.52 -5.45
CA ARG A 51 0.91 6.24 -6.87
C ARG A 51 0.34 4.85 -7.05
N ALA A 52 -0.78 4.74 -7.71
CA ALA A 52 -1.42 3.53 -8.18
C ALA A 52 -1.53 3.62 -9.71
N THR A 53 -1.08 2.60 -10.41
CA THR A 53 -1.29 2.43 -11.85
C THR A 53 -2.09 1.16 -12.10
N ASP A 54 -2.12 0.69 -13.34
CA ASP A 54 -2.63 -0.62 -13.70
C ASP A 54 -1.81 -1.79 -13.15
N ASP A 55 -0.49 -1.61 -13.04
CA ASP A 55 0.47 -2.65 -12.62
C ASP A 55 1.12 -2.35 -11.27
N GLU A 56 1.30 -1.09 -10.88
CA GLU A 56 2.12 -0.72 -9.74
C GLU A 56 1.34 0.03 -8.65
N PHE A 57 1.71 -0.20 -7.39
CA PHE A 57 1.22 0.53 -6.23
C PHE A 57 2.40 0.95 -5.35
N THR A 58 2.59 2.25 -5.15
CA THR A 58 3.63 2.78 -4.27
C THR A 58 3.11 3.82 -3.31
N PHE A 59 3.69 3.83 -2.11
CA PHE A 59 3.48 4.88 -1.13
C PHE A 59 4.64 4.92 -0.12
N LEU A 60 4.82 6.07 0.51
CA LEU A 60 5.68 6.27 1.66
C LEU A 60 4.82 6.34 2.92
N MET A 61 5.23 5.63 3.97
CA MET A 61 4.65 5.73 5.30
C MET A 61 5.77 5.79 6.34
N GLY A 62 5.93 6.95 6.99
CA GLY A 62 7.05 7.19 7.89
C GLY A 62 8.39 7.07 7.12
N ARG A 63 9.18 6.04 7.44
CA ARG A 63 10.43 5.71 6.75
C ARG A 63 10.32 4.47 5.85
N GLY A 64 9.16 3.83 5.78
CA GLY A 64 8.95 2.68 4.89
C GLY A 64 8.51 3.14 3.51
N ARG A 65 9.26 2.77 2.46
CA ARG A 65 8.79 2.82 1.08
C ARG A 65 8.16 1.50 0.74
N TYR A 66 6.90 1.53 0.36
CA TYR A 66 6.13 0.38 -0.06
C TYR A 66 6.00 0.41 -1.57
N THR A 67 6.32 -0.70 -2.20
CA THR A 67 6.20 -0.90 -3.65
C THR A 67 5.57 -2.27 -3.85
N GLY A 68 4.45 -2.32 -4.54
CA GLY A 68 3.75 -3.53 -4.89
C GLY A 68 3.31 -3.54 -6.34
N ARG A 69 2.92 -4.71 -6.80
CA ARG A 69 2.38 -4.93 -8.13
C ARG A 69 1.08 -5.71 -8.09
N PHE A 70 0.20 -5.38 -9.02
CA PHE A 70 -1.04 -6.10 -9.26
C PHE A 70 -0.78 -7.24 -10.24
N ASP A 71 -1.24 -8.44 -9.90
CA ASP A 71 -1.28 -9.52 -10.89
C ASP A 71 -2.51 -9.42 -11.81
N PHE A 72 -2.59 -10.31 -12.79
CA PHE A 72 -3.73 -10.39 -13.72
C PHE A 72 -5.07 -10.72 -13.02
N GLN A 73 -5.03 -11.23 -11.78
CA GLN A 73 -6.19 -11.50 -10.95
C GLN A 73 -6.56 -10.32 -10.04
N GLY A 74 -5.78 -9.22 -10.07
CA GLY A 74 -5.95 -8.07 -9.20
C GLY A 74 -5.42 -8.27 -7.78
N ARG A 75 -4.58 -9.28 -7.53
CA ARG A 75 -3.91 -9.44 -6.22
C ARG A 75 -2.75 -8.47 -6.14
N LEU A 76 -2.69 -7.71 -5.05
CA LEU A 76 -1.60 -6.79 -4.78
C LEU A 76 -0.59 -7.44 -3.84
N THR A 77 0.65 -7.58 -4.31
CA THR A 77 1.78 -8.08 -3.52
C THR A 77 2.97 -7.17 -3.68
N GLY A 78 3.85 -7.10 -2.70
CA GLY A 78 4.96 -6.16 -2.76
C GLY A 78 6.04 -6.35 -1.72
N THR A 79 6.93 -5.37 -1.70
CA THR A 79 8.03 -5.25 -0.75
C THR A 79 7.99 -3.88 -0.09
N THR A 80 8.40 -3.82 1.16
CA THR A 80 8.72 -2.58 1.85
C THR A 80 10.20 -2.56 2.16
N PHE A 81 10.82 -1.38 2.15
CA PHE A 81 12.17 -1.17 2.67
C PHE A 81 12.22 0.11 3.50
N ASP A 82 13.07 0.10 4.54
CA ASP A 82 13.37 1.30 5.32
C ASP A 82 14.32 2.22 4.53
N THR A 83 13.94 3.48 4.34
CA THR A 83 14.72 4.44 3.55
C THR A 83 16.04 4.87 4.21
N ALA A 84 16.20 4.68 5.52
CA ALA A 84 17.46 4.91 6.23
C ALA A 84 18.32 3.64 6.34
N HIS A 85 17.69 2.46 6.25
CA HIS A 85 18.36 1.16 6.32
C HIS A 85 17.82 0.21 5.23
N PRO A 86 18.25 0.37 3.96
CA PRO A 86 17.67 -0.37 2.83
C PRO A 86 17.74 -1.91 2.94
N GLN A 87 18.71 -2.44 3.71
CA GLN A 87 18.77 -3.88 4.02
C GLN A 87 17.59 -4.40 4.85
N SER A 88 16.86 -3.52 5.53
CA SER A 88 15.67 -3.85 6.30
C SER A 88 14.45 -3.87 5.38
N GLN A 89 14.22 -5.02 4.76
CA GLN A 89 13.12 -5.26 3.84
C GLN A 89 12.15 -6.31 4.37
N ALA A 90 10.87 -6.17 4.00
CA ALA A 90 9.84 -7.18 4.25
C ALA A 90 8.93 -7.30 3.03
N THR A 91 8.46 -8.50 2.73
CA THR A 91 7.44 -8.70 1.69
C THR A 91 6.06 -8.50 2.31
N TRP A 92 5.06 -8.24 1.47
CA TRP A 92 3.68 -8.06 1.91
C TRP A 92 2.66 -8.40 0.83
N PHE A 93 1.42 -8.63 1.25
CA PHE A 93 0.28 -8.81 0.36
C PHE A 93 -0.96 -8.11 0.94
N ALA A 94 -1.87 -7.69 0.07
CA ALA A 94 -3.18 -7.18 0.46
C ALA A 94 -4.22 -8.31 0.46
N ASP A 95 -5.20 -8.22 1.36
CA ASP A 95 -6.35 -9.14 1.42
C ASP A 95 -7.36 -8.89 0.29
N LYS A 96 -7.49 -7.63 -0.12
CA LYS A 96 -8.41 -7.17 -1.16
C LYS A 96 -7.94 -7.56 -2.57
N LEU A 97 -8.91 -7.96 -3.40
CA LEU A 97 -8.75 -8.05 -4.85
C LEU A 97 -9.14 -6.71 -5.51
N PHE A 98 -8.26 -6.19 -6.37
CA PHE A 98 -8.41 -4.87 -6.98
C PHE A 98 -8.92 -4.98 -8.42
N GLY A 99 -10.11 -4.42 -8.64
CA GLY A 99 -10.70 -4.25 -9.97
C GLY A 99 -10.07 -3.09 -10.73
N SER A 100 -10.23 -3.10 -12.05
CA SER A 100 -9.95 -1.92 -12.87
C SER A 100 -11.09 -0.90 -12.71
N LEU A 101 -10.76 0.39 -12.78
CA LEU A 101 -11.74 1.49 -12.92
C LEU A 101 -12.43 1.46 -14.29
#